data_AF-A0A314UIF5-F1
#
_entry.id   AF-A0A314UIF5-F1
#
_cell.length_a   1.000
_cell.length_b   1.000
_cell.length_c   1.000
_cell.angle_alpha   90.00
_cell.angle_beta   90.00
_cell.angle_gamma   90.00
#
_symmetry.space_group_name_H-M   'P 1'
#
loop_
_entity.id
_entity.type
_entity.pdbx_description
1 polymer ?
#
loop_
_entity_poly.entity_id
_entity_poly.type
_entity_poly.pdbx_seq_one_letter_code
_entity_poly.pdbx_strand_id
1 'polypeptide(L)' 'MDQAYNFGDNQVLQMYGFTHKSLGSRRVKRVRNESNNPLEVKDVLGLLHLAFKAFSPSPSSSSS' A
#
# COMPACT_ATOMS: atom_id res chain seq x y z
N MET A 1 15.22 16.41 -3.58
CA MET A 1 14.25 16.13 -2.51
C MET A 1 12.91 15.69 -3.09
N ASP A 2 12.19 16.55 -3.85
CA ASP A 2 10.86 16.21 -4.39
C ASP A 2 10.83 14.91 -5.20
N GLN A 3 11.82 14.67 -6.05
CA GLN A 3 11.90 13.44 -6.85
C GLN A 3 12.11 12.17 -6.01
N ALA A 4 12.94 12.25 -4.96
CA ALA A 4 13.19 11.13 -4.06
C ALA A 4 11.96 10.84 -3.19
N TYR A 5 11.27 11.89 -2.72
CA TYR A 5 10.00 11.77 -2.03
C TYR A 5 8.96 11.08 -2.92
N ASN A 6 8.75 11.58 -4.13
CA ASN A 6 7.78 10.99 -5.07
C ASN A 6 8.16 9.57 -5.51
N PHE A 7 9.46 9.24 -5.50
CA PHE A 7 9.92 7.86 -5.76
C PHE A 7 9.48 6.91 -4.64
N GLY A 8 9.64 7.29 -3.37
CA GLY A 8 9.13 6.51 -2.24
C GLY A 8 7.60 6.49 -2.18
N ASP A 9 6.96 7.65 -2.36
CA ASP A 9 5.50 7.79 -2.32
C ASP A 9 4.80 6.99 -3.42
N ASN A 10 5.43 6.80 -4.57
CA ASN A 10 4.91 5.90 -5.62
C ASN A 10 4.74 4.45 -5.14
N GLN A 11 5.57 3.97 -4.22
CA GLN A 11 5.41 2.63 -3.65
C GLN A 11 4.12 2.54 -2.83
N VAL A 12 3.74 3.65 -2.16
CA VAL A 12 2.51 3.74 -1.39
C VAL A 12 1.29 3.93 -2.28
N LEU A 13 1.34 4.89 -3.21
CA LEU A 13 0.24 5.20 -4.13
C LEU A 13 -0.17 4.00 -5.00
N GLN A 14 0.78 3.15 -5.38
CA GLN A 14 0.49 1.95 -6.17
C GLN A 14 -0.44 0.97 -5.44
N MET A 15 -0.34 0.86 -4.10
CA MET A 15 -1.28 0.05 -3.30
C MET A 15 -2.73 0.48 -3.52
N TYR A 16 -2.95 1.77 -3.72
CA TYR A 16 -4.27 2.37 -3.91
C TYR A 16 -4.65 2.61 -5.39
N GLY A 17 -3.80 2.18 -6.33
CA GLY A 17 -4.08 2.32 -7.76
C GLY A 17 -3.75 3.69 -8.36
N PHE A 18 -2.78 4.39 -7.79
CA PHE A 18 -2.29 5.68 -8.27
C PHE A 18 -0.77 5.68 -8.47
N THR A 19 -0.28 6.68 -9.19
CA THR A 19 1.15 7.02 -9.29
C THR A 19 1.31 8.50 -9.61
N HIS A 20 2.41 9.12 -9.22
CA HIS A 20 2.79 10.45 -9.70
C HIS A 20 2.92 10.46 -11.23
N LYS A 21 2.52 11.56 -11.86
CA LYS A 21 2.62 11.74 -13.32
C LYS A 21 4.09 11.73 -13.80
N SER A 22 4.99 12.25 -12.97
CA SER A 22 6.44 12.16 -13.09
C SER A 22 7.05 12.41 -11.71
N LEU A 23 8.31 12.03 -11.48
CA LEU A 23 8.96 12.26 -10.19
C LEU A 23 9.08 13.75 -9.81
N GLY A 24 9.04 14.66 -10.79
CA GLY A 24 9.04 16.11 -10.52
C GLY A 24 7.66 16.72 -10.29
N SER A 25 6.57 15.95 -10.42
CA SER A 25 5.21 16.48 -10.33
C SER A 25 4.53 16.00 -9.06
N ARG A 26 3.81 16.91 -8.38
CA ARG A 26 2.91 16.55 -7.27
C ARG A 26 1.58 15.97 -7.73
N ARG A 27 1.30 15.97 -9.05
CA ARG A 27 0.04 15.46 -9.60
C ARG A 27 0.12 13.95 -9.73
N VAL A 28 -0.91 13.26 -9.25
CA VAL A 28 -1.09 11.82 -9.46
C VAL A 28 -1.97 11.52 -10.67
N LYS A 29 -1.85 10.30 -11.17
CA LYS A 29 -2.74 9.69 -12.16
C LYS A 29 -3.12 8.29 -11.70
N ARG A 30 -4.24 7.82 -12.21
CA ARG A 30 -4.76 6.49 -11.94
C ARG A 30 -4.05 5.44 -12.77
N VAL A 31 -3.85 4.24 -12.22
CA VAL A 31 -3.20 3.12 -12.91
C VAL A 31 -4.14 1.93 -13.18
N ARG A 32 -5.36 1.94 -12.62
CA ARG A 32 -6.39 0.92 -12.82
C ARG A 32 -7.80 1.51 -12.72
N ASN A 33 -8.79 0.80 -13.27
CA ASN A 33 -10.21 1.16 -13.18
C ASN A 33 -10.79 0.92 -11.78
N GLU A 34 -11.98 1.45 -11.50
CA GLU A 34 -12.69 1.15 -10.24
C GLU A 34 -13.19 -0.28 -10.32
N SER A 35 -13.14 -0.94 -9.17
CA SER A 35 -13.69 -2.27 -8.99
C SER A 35 -14.69 -2.20 -7.87
N ASN A 36 -15.84 -2.85 -8.05
CA ASN A 36 -16.82 -3.05 -6.99
C ASN A 36 -16.34 -4.09 -5.96
N ASN A 37 -15.23 -4.77 -6.26
CA ASN A 37 -14.60 -5.81 -5.43
C ASN A 37 -13.17 -5.39 -5.05
N PRO A 38 -12.98 -4.36 -4.21
CA PRO A 38 -11.66 -3.79 -3.94
C PRO A 38 -10.70 -4.74 -3.21
N LEU A 39 -11.22 -5.74 -2.47
CA LEU A 39 -10.41 -6.70 -1.71
C LEU A 39 -9.78 -7.79 -2.58
N GLU A 40 -10.34 -8.07 -3.75
CA GLU A 40 -9.76 -9.01 -4.71
C GLU A 40 -8.50 -8.43 -5.38
N VAL A 41 -8.33 -7.11 -5.29
CA VAL A 41 -7.22 -6.40 -5.88
C VAL A 41 -6.00 -6.49 -4.97
N LYS A 42 -5.09 -7.40 -5.32
CA LYS A 42 -3.80 -7.51 -4.64
C LYS A 42 -2.87 -6.37 -5.04
N ASP A 43 -2.20 -5.77 -4.05
CA ASP A 43 -1.12 -4.83 -4.34
C ASP A 43 0.15 -5.58 -4.74
N VAL A 44 0.98 -4.95 -5.57
CA VAL A 44 2.14 -5.60 -6.22
C VAL A 44 3.22 -6.02 -5.22
N LEU A 45 3.36 -5.25 -4.13
CA LEU A 45 4.45 -5.41 -3.17
C LEU A 45 4.01 -6.09 -1.86
N GLY A 46 2.72 -6.42 -1.72
CA GLY A 46 2.15 -6.99 -0.49
C GLY A 46 2.20 -6.04 0.72
N LEU A 47 2.24 -4.72 0.48
CA LEU A 47 2.43 -3.70 1.50
C LEU A 47 1.12 -3.35 2.25
N LEU A 48 -0.04 -3.73 1.73
CA LEU A 48 -1.32 -3.51 2.44
C LEU A 48 -1.46 -4.43 3.65
N HIS A 49 -1.00 -5.68 3.53
CA HIS A 49 -1.09 -6.71 4.56
C HIS A 49 0.29 -7.26 4.90
N LEU A 50 1.10 -6.38 5.48
CA LEU A 50 2.48 -6.67 5.87
C LEU A 50 2.54 -7.74 6.96
N ALA A 51 3.27 -8.82 6.69
CA ALA A 51 3.49 -9.90 7.65
C ALA A 51 4.08 -9.40 8.99
N PHE A 52 4.97 -8.39 8.95
CA PHE A 52 5.58 -7.84 10.17
C PHE A 52 4.60 -7.03 11.04
N LYS A 53 3.46 -6.62 10.47
CA LYS A 53 2.42 -5.87 11.18
C LYS A 53 1.32 -6.79 11.73
N ALA A 54 1.41 -8.10 11.47
CA ALA A 54 0.52 -9.08 12.08
C ALA A 54 0.71 -9.03 13.60
N PHE A 55 -0.32 -8.59 14.31
CA PHE A 55 -0.39 -8.68 15.75
C PHE A 55 -0.46 -10.16 16.11
N SER A 56 0.59 -10.69 16.72
CA SER A 56 0.56 -11.98 17.40
C SER A 56 -0.01 -11.72 18.81
N PRO A 57 -1.31 -12.00 19.08
CA PRO A 57 -1.74 -12.11 20.46
C PRO A 57 -0.93 -13.23 21.09
N SER A 58 -0.12 -12.90 22.10
CA SER A 58 0.47 -13.91 22.96
C SER A 58 -0.67 -14.78 23.50
N PRO A 59 -0.54 -16.13 23.49
CA PRO A 59 -1.53 -16.97 24.15
C PRO A 59 -1.41 -16.70 25.65
N SER A 60 -2.28 -15.85 26.19
CA SER A 60 -2.51 -15.77 27.62
C SER A 60 -3.11 -17.12 28.02
N SER A 61 -2.25 -18.00 28.50
CA SER A 61 -2.58 -19.26 29.14
C SER A 61 -3.49 -18.99 30.33
N SER A 62 -4.80 -19.02 30.09
CA SER A 62 -5.80 -19.22 31.13
C SER A 62 -5.73 -20.69 31.55
N SER A 63 -4.79 -21.01 32.43
CA SER A 63 -4.81 -22.23 33.22
C SER A 63 -6.05 -22.21 34.10
N SER A 64 -7.02 -23.06 33.78
CA SER A 64 -8.13 -23.45 34.67
C SER A 64 -7.70 -24.59 35.57
#